data_AF-A0A2P6NJX5-F1
#
_entry.id   AF-A0A2P6NJX5-F1
#
_cell.length_a   1.000
_cell.length_b   1.000
_cell.length_c   1.000
_cell.angle_alpha   90.00
_cell.angle_beta   90.00
_cell.angle_gamma   90.00
#
_symmetry.space_group_name_H-M   'P 1'
#
loop_
_entity.id
_entity.type
_entity.pdbx_description
1 polymer ?
#
loop_
_entity_poly.entity_id
_entity_poly.type
_entity_poly.pdbx_seq_one_letter_code
_entity_poly.pdbx_strand_id
1 'polypeptide(L)'
;MKHLAAMDLSHLASRSPRRRNFPGRNLNDMACHGQSQPDEALHIIMEGGLFGGYPYYYGSFVVATTAAMRASVIIALFGLVALALGQPGHNGADRPGPPGPPGPHVPKPDPVAVCRAERLHNVTKGISQPRGVNLGNWFVLEAWMNQTVWTLGNCSTDTYRGSYQVEQCLKSKGLRQTVMEQWWSSAITEADFAKMSASGINLVRLPVGWWSIYDIFGNTSVAPFNNTFDGQDYQSGSLKYIDKAFQWGHQYGIAILLEMHAAPGSQNGDDHSAPGDHSGNHYWDGYVNNQDATVDSIRLYAQRYGKHPALWGFGLLNEPKGDHFALQRYYAIAYSIIRQFSHHSNIVLNPLIAPFEFGVEGWWVPFMKDNYYTNIWLDLHLYSCFGGPADQPWSGGAIGYVNWDRYWQIKAVKDANPTKKVIVGEWSAGNNFGDDNIVGFTNAQLKTYGTGDGFTFWNWNGNYNAWNFQYLLAAGIDKSLLSTQIQILLHNLLRKPPFVFTLIYVRATELENENPTGRKQIENPDNRQQVDEE
;
A
#
# COMPACT_ATOMS: atom_id res chain seq x y z
N MET A 1 -41.20 17.06 -17.18
CA MET A 1 -42.27 16.13 -17.63
C MET A 1 -42.14 14.86 -16.79
N LYS A 2 -42.89 14.72 -15.70
CA LYS A 2 -44.11 13.87 -15.55
C LYS A 2 -43.90 12.35 -15.82
N HIS A 3 -43.90 11.60 -14.71
CA HIS A 3 -44.41 10.24 -14.41
C HIS A 3 -44.37 9.07 -15.42
N LEU A 4 -43.92 7.91 -14.92
CA LEU A 4 -44.56 6.57 -14.84
C LEU A 4 -43.45 5.55 -14.50
N ALA A 5 -43.59 4.44 -13.77
CA ALA A 5 -44.57 3.87 -12.86
C ALA A 5 -43.83 2.74 -12.10
N ALA A 6 -44.36 2.38 -10.94
CA ALA A 6 -43.89 1.31 -10.08
C ALA A 6 -44.18 -0.08 -10.67
N MET A 7 -43.33 -1.07 -10.35
CA MET A 7 -43.74 -2.48 -10.25
C MET A 7 -43.03 -3.16 -9.07
N ASP A 8 -43.87 -3.65 -8.17
CA ASP A 8 -43.62 -4.43 -6.97
C ASP A 8 -43.48 -5.91 -7.36
N LEU A 9 -42.46 -6.60 -6.84
CA LEU A 9 -42.36 -8.05 -6.85
C LEU A 9 -41.77 -8.52 -5.51
N SER A 10 -42.63 -8.51 -4.50
CA SER A 10 -42.49 -9.28 -3.28
C SER A 10 -43.10 -10.68 -3.45
N HIS A 11 -42.24 -11.71 -3.52
CA HIS A 11 -42.42 -13.05 -2.92
C HIS A 11 -41.53 -14.09 -3.61
N LEU A 12 -40.48 -14.53 -2.90
CA LEU A 12 -40.07 -15.92 -2.82
C LEU A 12 -39.18 -16.08 -1.57
N ALA A 13 -39.83 -16.34 -0.45
CA ALA A 13 -39.18 -16.88 0.73
C ALA A 13 -39.10 -18.42 0.57
N SER A 14 -37.90 -18.99 0.71
CA SER A 14 -37.62 -20.13 1.60
C SER A 14 -36.34 -20.87 1.18
N ARG A 15 -35.31 -20.78 2.04
CA ARG A 15 -34.58 -21.91 2.65
C ARG A 15 -33.25 -21.41 3.20
N SER A 16 -33.24 -21.22 4.52
CA SER A 16 -32.03 -21.05 5.33
C SER A 16 -31.27 -22.39 5.40
N PRO A 17 -29.96 -22.43 5.10
CA PRO A 17 -29.09 -23.47 5.62
C PRO A 17 -28.55 -23.02 6.99
N ARG A 18 -28.81 -23.85 8.00
CA ARG A 18 -28.31 -23.74 9.38
C ARG A 18 -26.83 -23.35 9.41
N ARG A 19 -26.51 -22.16 9.96
CA ARG A 19 -25.15 -21.81 10.36
C ARG A 19 -24.72 -22.75 11.50
N ARG A 20 -23.78 -23.65 11.23
CA ARG A 20 -22.99 -24.29 12.29
C ARG A 20 -21.98 -23.26 12.78
N ASN A 21 -22.07 -22.90 14.06
CA ASN A 21 -21.01 -22.18 14.76
C ASN A 21 -19.75 -23.06 14.77
N PHE A 22 -18.65 -22.53 14.22
CA PHE A 22 -17.31 -23.04 14.47
C PHE A 22 -16.51 -21.93 15.17
N PRO A 23 -15.75 -22.24 16.24
CA PRO A 23 -14.83 -21.29 16.86
C PRO A 23 -13.69 -20.96 15.89
N GLY A 24 -13.23 -19.71 15.93
CA GLY A 24 -12.26 -19.12 15.01
C GLY A 24 -11.05 -20.02 14.72
N ARG A 25 -10.85 -20.33 13.44
CA ARG A 25 -9.60 -20.88 12.91
C ARG A 25 -9.04 -19.93 11.87
N ASN A 26 -7.73 -19.74 11.96
CA ASN A 26 -6.86 -18.93 11.10
C ASN A 26 -7.37 -18.79 9.66
N LEU A 27 -7.65 -17.54 9.27
CA LEU A 27 -7.51 -17.15 7.87
C LEU A 27 -6.01 -17.27 7.56
N ASN A 28 -5.63 -18.30 6.80
CA ASN A 28 -4.26 -18.49 6.36
C ASN A 28 -3.81 -17.27 5.53
N ASP A 29 -2.83 -16.54 6.03
CA ASP A 29 -2.25 -15.35 5.40
C ASP A 29 -1.40 -15.78 4.20
N MET A 30 -2.02 -15.94 3.03
CA MET A 30 -1.36 -16.49 1.84
C MET A 30 -0.11 -15.69 1.44
N ALA A 31 -0.11 -14.37 1.68
CA ALA A 31 1.05 -13.52 1.45
C ALA A 31 2.25 -13.88 2.35
N CYS A 32 2.02 -14.48 3.52
CA CYS A 32 3.07 -14.93 4.43
C CYS A 32 3.32 -16.46 4.44
N HIS A 33 2.37 -17.28 3.99
CA HIS A 33 2.56 -18.74 3.95
C HIS A 33 3.49 -19.22 2.83
N GLY A 34 3.81 -18.39 1.83
CA GLY A 34 4.80 -18.71 0.78
C GLY A 34 6.27 -18.75 1.26
N GLN A 35 6.55 -18.53 2.55
CA GLN A 35 7.92 -18.51 3.10
C GLN A 35 8.48 -19.87 3.54
N SER A 36 7.82 -21.00 3.26
CA SER A 36 8.41 -22.32 3.51
C SER A 36 9.09 -22.88 2.26
N GLN A 37 10.43 -22.90 2.30
CA GLN A 37 11.42 -23.56 1.44
C GLN A 37 12.12 -22.70 0.37
N PRO A 38 13.41 -22.35 0.57
CA PRO A 38 14.26 -21.70 -0.45
C PRO A 38 14.67 -22.60 -1.63
N ASP A 39 14.36 -23.90 -1.62
CA ASP A 39 15.04 -24.86 -2.48
C ASP A 39 14.35 -25.10 -3.85
N GLU A 40 13.08 -24.70 -4.04
CA GLU A 40 12.35 -24.99 -5.29
C GLU A 40 12.28 -23.82 -6.29
N ALA A 41 12.50 -22.56 -5.85
CA ALA A 41 12.38 -21.39 -6.72
C ALA A 41 13.52 -21.24 -7.74
N LEU A 42 14.63 -21.97 -7.58
CA LEU A 42 15.79 -21.88 -8.47
C LEU A 42 15.65 -22.73 -9.76
N HIS A 43 14.67 -23.63 -9.85
CA HIS A 43 14.53 -24.55 -10.97
C HIS A 43 13.65 -24.08 -12.13
N ILE A 44 12.87 -23.01 -11.97
CA ILE A 44 11.85 -22.61 -12.96
C ILE A 44 12.34 -21.51 -13.94
N ILE A 45 13.56 -20.98 -13.76
CA ILE A 45 14.09 -19.88 -14.61
C ILE A 45 15.06 -20.36 -15.72
N MET A 46 15.31 -21.66 -15.88
CA MET A 46 16.22 -22.16 -16.91
C MET A 46 15.61 -22.98 -18.06
N GLU A 47 14.29 -23.17 -18.11
CA GLU A 47 13.64 -23.82 -19.26
C GLU A 47 12.50 -22.97 -19.81
N GLY A 48 12.82 -22.17 -20.83
CA GLY A 48 11.82 -21.33 -21.48
C GLY A 48 12.43 -20.42 -22.52
N GLY A 49 13.13 -20.98 -23.51
CA GLY A 49 13.67 -20.21 -24.61
C GLY A 49 13.99 -21.06 -25.81
N LEU A 50 13.04 -21.17 -26.74
CA LEU A 50 13.25 -21.36 -28.17
C LEU A 50 11.88 -21.17 -28.84
N PHE A 51 11.66 -20.05 -29.55
CA PHE A 51 11.09 -19.98 -30.90
C PHE A 51 10.74 -18.53 -31.32
N GLY A 52 11.37 -18.09 -32.42
CA GLY A 52 10.99 -16.97 -33.29
C GLY A 52 11.32 -15.57 -32.76
N GLY A 53 12.07 -14.68 -33.42
CA GLY A 53 12.42 -14.54 -34.83
C GLY A 53 12.24 -13.06 -35.21
N TYR A 54 13.35 -12.41 -35.60
CA TYR A 54 13.54 -11.12 -36.31
C TYR A 54 14.32 -10.00 -35.58
N PRO A 55 15.27 -9.33 -36.29
CA PRO A 55 16.32 -8.50 -35.70
C PRO A 55 16.02 -6.99 -35.78
N TYR A 56 16.69 -6.15 -34.99
CA TYR A 56 17.44 -4.95 -35.42
C TYR A 56 18.01 -4.18 -34.20
N TYR A 57 19.34 -4.06 -34.19
CA TYR A 57 20.20 -2.97 -33.70
C TYR A 57 19.87 -2.22 -32.39
N TYR A 58 20.75 -2.37 -31.39
CA TYR A 58 21.58 -1.25 -30.88
C TYR A 58 22.86 -1.80 -30.24
N GLY A 59 24.00 -1.53 -30.88
CA GLY A 59 25.32 -1.86 -30.39
C GLY A 59 25.89 -0.77 -29.47
N SER A 60 26.83 -1.22 -28.65
CA SER A 60 27.97 -0.46 -28.11
C SER A 60 27.77 0.36 -26.85
N PHE A 61 27.67 -0.31 -25.69
CA PHE A 61 28.12 0.26 -24.40
C PHE A 61 28.50 -0.81 -23.33
N VAL A 62 29.13 -1.95 -23.70
CA VAL A 62 29.60 -2.94 -22.70
C VAL A 62 30.90 -3.68 -23.12
N VAL A 63 31.95 -2.96 -23.55
CA VAL A 63 33.25 -3.63 -23.86
C VAL A 63 34.45 -3.02 -23.13
N ALA A 64 34.28 -2.00 -22.28
CA ALA A 64 35.42 -1.35 -21.60
C ALA A 64 35.69 -1.80 -20.15
N THR A 65 34.85 -2.63 -19.52
CA THR A 65 34.99 -2.97 -18.08
C THR A 65 35.56 -4.37 -17.78
N THR A 66 35.74 -5.24 -18.79
CA THR A 66 36.18 -6.64 -18.57
C THR A 66 37.69 -6.85 -18.67
N ALA A 67 38.48 -5.87 -19.09
CA ALA A 67 39.94 -5.98 -19.15
C ALA A 67 40.64 -5.61 -17.83
N ALA A 68 40.07 -4.70 -17.03
CA ALA A 68 40.68 -4.22 -15.78
C ALA A 68 40.50 -5.19 -14.58
N MET A 69 39.51 -6.08 -14.60
CA MET A 69 39.30 -7.06 -13.51
C MET A 69 40.18 -8.32 -13.61
N ARG A 70 40.84 -8.58 -14.75
CA ARG A 70 41.68 -9.78 -14.93
C ARG A 70 43.11 -9.63 -14.40
N ALA A 71 43.59 -8.42 -14.12
CA ALA A 71 44.94 -8.20 -13.60
C ALA A 71 45.04 -8.24 -12.06
N SER A 72 43.96 -7.93 -11.33
CA SER A 72 43.99 -7.82 -9.86
C SER A 72 43.77 -9.13 -9.11
N VAL A 73 43.26 -10.17 -9.77
CA VAL A 73 42.96 -11.48 -9.14
C VAL A 73 44.17 -12.42 -9.15
N ILE A 74 45.16 -12.20 -10.02
CA ILE A 74 46.34 -13.07 -10.14
C ILE A 74 47.42 -12.72 -9.09
N ILE A 75 47.43 -11.50 -8.54
CA ILE A 75 48.43 -11.08 -7.53
C ILE A 75 48.02 -11.48 -6.10
N ALA A 76 46.73 -11.68 -5.82
CA ALA A 76 46.25 -12.06 -4.48
C ALA A 76 46.38 -13.56 -4.16
N LEU A 77 46.51 -14.42 -5.18
CA LEU A 77 46.56 -15.88 -5.01
C LEU A 77 47.96 -16.46 -4.75
N PHE A 78 49.04 -15.66 -4.92
CA PHE A 78 50.41 -16.10 -4.61
C PHE A 78 50.94 -15.60 -3.25
N GLY A 79 50.21 -14.75 -2.53
CA GLY A 79 50.63 -14.24 -1.21
C GLY A 79 50.21 -15.09 0.00
N LEU A 80 49.27 -16.03 -0.17
CA LEU A 80 48.63 -16.75 0.95
C LEU A 80 49.11 -18.19 1.14
N VAL A 81 50.07 -18.66 0.34
CA VAL A 81 50.65 -20.02 0.46
C VAL A 81 52.00 -20.03 1.19
N ALA A 82 52.55 -18.87 1.58
CA ALA A 82 53.87 -18.76 2.22
C ALA A 82 53.86 -18.57 3.76
N LEU A 83 52.70 -18.66 4.43
CA LEU A 83 52.57 -18.37 5.88
C LEU A 83 51.99 -19.50 6.73
N ALA A 84 51.99 -20.73 6.21
CA ALA A 84 51.45 -21.91 6.91
C ALA A 84 52.48 -23.04 7.13
N LEU A 85 53.78 -22.72 7.21
CA LEU A 85 54.80 -23.70 7.61
C LEU A 85 55.73 -23.08 8.66
N GLY A 86 55.44 -23.39 9.92
CA GLY A 86 56.42 -23.27 11.00
C GLY A 86 55.84 -22.79 12.32
N GLN A 87 55.22 -23.68 13.10
CA GLN A 87 55.36 -23.68 14.57
C GLN A 87 55.26 -25.12 15.14
N PRO A 88 56.04 -25.48 16.18
CA PRO A 88 56.09 -26.83 16.74
C PRO A 88 54.95 -27.08 17.75
N GLY A 89 54.48 -28.33 17.80
CA GLY A 89 53.31 -28.77 18.54
C GLY A 89 53.46 -28.78 20.07
N HIS A 90 52.37 -28.40 20.74
CA HIS A 90 52.09 -28.75 22.13
C HIS A 90 51.02 -29.85 22.17
N ASN A 91 51.44 -31.05 22.58
CA ASN A 91 50.54 -32.17 22.90
C ASN A 91 49.97 -31.97 24.30
N GLY A 92 48.66 -31.73 24.38
CA GLY A 92 47.89 -31.73 25.62
C GLY A 92 46.40 -31.89 25.29
N ALA A 93 45.98 -33.11 24.95
CA ALA A 93 44.58 -33.40 24.66
C ALA A 93 43.86 -33.78 25.96
N ASP A 94 43.25 -32.78 26.59
CA ASP A 94 42.15 -32.97 27.53
C ASP A 94 40.98 -33.64 26.81
N ARG A 95 40.42 -34.68 27.43
CA ARG A 95 39.20 -35.34 26.94
C ARG A 95 38.01 -34.39 27.14
N PRO A 96 37.18 -34.11 26.11
CA PRO A 96 35.96 -33.34 26.33
C PRO A 96 35.00 -34.14 27.21
N GLY A 97 34.53 -33.51 28.29
CA GLY A 97 33.48 -34.07 29.15
C GLY A 97 32.16 -34.24 28.39
N PRO A 98 31.22 -35.04 28.92
CA PRO A 98 29.94 -35.31 28.27
C PRO A 98 29.15 -34.01 28.04
N PRO A 99 28.41 -33.89 26.92
CA PRO A 99 27.61 -32.71 26.63
C PRO A 99 26.61 -32.48 27.76
N GLY A 100 26.56 -31.24 28.25
CA GLY A 100 25.58 -30.83 29.25
C GLY A 100 24.14 -31.03 28.76
N PRO A 101 23.16 -31.10 29.66
CA PRO A 101 21.77 -31.30 29.30
C PRO A 101 21.31 -30.22 28.30
N PRO A 102 20.49 -30.56 27.29
CA PRO A 102 19.98 -29.60 26.33
C PRO A 102 19.28 -28.47 27.09
N GLY A 103 19.70 -27.23 26.81
CA GLY A 103 19.09 -26.04 27.38
C GLY A 103 17.59 -25.98 27.07
N PRO A 104 16.81 -25.18 27.82
CA PRO A 104 15.38 -25.08 27.62
C PRO A 104 15.05 -24.75 26.16
N HIS A 105 14.19 -25.56 25.56
CA HIS A 105 13.79 -25.42 24.17
C HIS A 105 13.00 -24.12 24.01
N VAL A 106 13.64 -23.06 23.52
CA VAL A 106 12.96 -21.83 23.13
C VAL A 106 12.13 -22.14 21.88
N PRO A 107 10.80 -21.94 21.88
CA PRO A 107 9.99 -22.15 20.68
C PRO A 107 10.47 -21.21 19.57
N LYS A 108 10.63 -21.75 18.35
CA LYS A 108 10.90 -20.90 17.18
C LYS A 108 9.71 -19.95 16.97
N PRO A 109 9.94 -18.68 16.60
CA PRO A 109 8.85 -17.74 16.36
C PRO A 109 7.96 -18.23 15.21
N ASP A 110 6.66 -17.93 15.30
CA ASP A 110 5.67 -18.23 14.25
C ASP A 110 6.10 -17.57 12.93
N PRO A 111 6.33 -18.35 11.85
CA PRO A 111 6.73 -17.81 10.55
C PRO A 111 5.78 -16.73 10.01
N VAL A 112 4.47 -16.85 10.27
CA VAL A 112 3.49 -15.85 9.83
C VAL A 112 3.70 -14.54 10.57
N ALA A 113 3.94 -14.59 11.88
CA ALA A 113 4.23 -13.41 12.69
C ALA A 113 5.54 -12.73 12.25
N VAL A 114 6.58 -13.51 11.94
CA VAL A 114 7.86 -12.98 11.41
C VAL A 114 7.64 -12.26 10.09
N CYS A 115 6.94 -12.89 9.14
CA CYS A 115 6.64 -12.29 7.84
C CYS A 115 5.82 -10.98 7.97
N ARG A 116 4.83 -10.93 8.85
CA ARG A 116 4.03 -9.71 9.10
C ARG A 116 4.89 -8.58 9.68
N ALA A 117 5.74 -8.90 10.66
CA ALA A 117 6.67 -7.94 11.23
C ALA A 117 7.66 -7.42 10.19
N GLU A 118 8.20 -8.30 9.34
CA GLU A 118 9.09 -7.94 8.24
C GLU A 118 8.38 -7.07 7.19
N ARG A 119 7.15 -7.40 6.81
CA ARG A 119 6.34 -6.59 5.89
C ARG A 119 6.13 -5.18 6.42
N LEU A 120 5.73 -5.05 7.69
CA LEU A 120 5.56 -3.75 8.33
C LEU A 120 6.88 -2.97 8.39
N HIS A 121 7.96 -3.64 8.76
CA HIS A 121 9.29 -3.03 8.77
C HIS A 121 9.67 -2.51 7.38
N ASN A 122 9.48 -3.32 6.34
CA ASN A 122 9.86 -2.96 4.98
C ASN A 122 9.09 -1.75 4.45
N VAL A 123 7.78 -1.67 4.68
CA VAL A 123 6.98 -0.53 4.21
C VAL A 123 7.26 0.74 5.04
N THR A 124 7.43 0.62 6.36
CA THR A 124 7.72 1.79 7.23
C THR A 124 9.14 2.32 7.04
N LYS A 125 10.09 1.48 6.62
CA LYS A 125 11.45 1.89 6.26
C LYS A 125 11.63 2.27 4.78
N GLY A 126 10.56 2.17 3.98
CA GLY A 126 10.61 2.48 2.55
C GLY A 126 11.45 1.50 1.73
N ILE A 127 11.67 0.28 2.24
CA ILE A 127 12.29 -0.84 1.51
C ILE A 127 11.30 -1.38 0.48
N SER A 128 10.01 -1.46 0.84
CA SER A 128 8.92 -1.78 -0.08
C SER A 128 8.01 -0.58 -0.28
N GLN A 129 7.46 -0.44 -1.49
CA GLN A 129 6.44 0.57 -1.77
C GLN A 129 5.16 0.31 -0.95
N PRO A 130 4.50 1.36 -0.44
CA PRO A 130 3.15 1.25 0.11
C PRO A 130 2.12 0.96 -1.00
N ARG A 131 1.39 -0.13 -0.84
CA ARG A 131 0.31 -0.58 -1.72
C ARG A 131 -0.88 -0.92 -0.83
N GLY A 132 -1.90 -0.10 -0.90
CA GLY A 132 -2.92 -0.08 0.13
C GLY A 132 -4.32 0.24 -0.33
N VAL A 133 -5.16 0.42 0.67
CA VAL A 133 -6.57 0.80 0.55
C VAL A 133 -6.88 1.90 1.57
N ASN A 134 -7.93 2.65 1.30
CA ASN A 134 -8.53 3.57 2.26
C ASN A 134 -9.49 2.81 3.19
N LEU A 135 -9.69 3.36 4.39
CA LEU A 135 -10.79 3.02 5.30
C LEU A 135 -11.77 4.19 5.42
N GLY A 136 -12.22 4.70 4.26
CA GLY A 136 -13.24 5.74 4.12
C GLY A 136 -14.60 5.31 4.69
N ASN A 137 -15.44 6.31 4.97
CA ASN A 137 -16.72 6.19 5.65
C ASN A 137 -16.68 5.62 7.09
N TRP A 138 -15.49 5.35 7.68
CA TRP A 138 -15.41 4.83 9.04
C TRP A 138 -15.52 5.94 10.10
N PHE A 139 -14.62 6.93 10.06
CA PHE A 139 -14.59 8.04 11.02
C PHE A 139 -15.06 9.37 10.44
N VAL A 140 -15.03 9.50 9.11
CA VAL A 140 -15.62 10.61 8.38
C VAL A 140 -16.64 9.99 7.42
N LEU A 141 -17.90 10.34 7.60
CA LEU A 141 -19.03 9.69 6.98
C LEU A 141 -19.43 10.35 5.66
N GLU A 142 -19.74 9.52 4.69
CA GLU A 142 -20.20 9.86 3.33
C GLU A 142 -21.41 8.99 2.99
N ALA A 143 -22.58 9.63 2.82
CA ALA A 143 -23.83 8.92 2.61
C ALA A 143 -23.84 8.05 1.36
N TRP A 144 -23.12 8.45 0.31
CA TRP A 144 -23.08 7.71 -0.94
C TRP A 144 -22.37 6.36 -0.78
N MET A 145 -21.40 6.24 0.13
CA MET A 145 -20.60 5.01 0.30
C MET A 145 -21.33 3.91 1.07
N ASN A 146 -21.94 4.27 2.20
CA ASN A 146 -22.73 3.37 3.04
C ASN A 146 -23.71 4.18 3.91
N GLN A 147 -24.99 3.81 3.86
CA GLN A 147 -26.08 4.55 4.49
C GLN A 147 -26.52 3.97 5.85
N THR A 148 -25.79 3.02 6.43
CA THR A 148 -26.20 2.33 7.67
C THR A 148 -26.49 3.31 8.81
N VAL A 149 -25.63 4.31 9.03
CA VAL A 149 -25.83 5.36 10.05
C VAL A 149 -27.14 6.13 9.83
N TRP A 150 -27.41 6.50 8.57
CA TRP A 150 -28.64 7.20 8.18
C TRP A 150 -29.88 6.35 8.38
N THR A 151 -29.84 5.08 7.97
CA THR A 151 -30.95 4.15 8.14
C THR A 151 -31.28 3.93 9.62
N LEU A 152 -30.27 3.69 10.47
CA LEU A 152 -30.46 3.51 11.91
C LEU A 152 -31.00 4.78 12.59
N GLY A 153 -30.59 5.95 12.09
CA GLY A 153 -31.05 7.25 12.57
C GLY A 153 -32.38 7.74 11.98
N ASN A 154 -32.93 7.05 10.99
CA ASN A 154 -33.99 7.56 10.12
C ASN A 154 -33.69 8.98 9.57
N CYS A 155 -32.43 9.23 9.20
CA CYS A 155 -31.96 10.53 8.69
C CYS A 155 -31.91 10.48 7.16
N SER A 156 -32.43 11.51 6.49
CA SER A 156 -32.39 11.59 5.02
C SER A 156 -30.94 11.77 4.53
N THR A 157 -30.51 10.96 3.57
CA THR A 157 -29.21 11.11 2.92
C THR A 157 -29.14 12.37 2.07
N ASP A 158 -30.26 12.83 1.52
CA ASP A 158 -30.30 14.04 0.69
C ASP A 158 -30.07 15.32 1.52
N THR A 159 -30.52 15.28 2.78
CA THR A 159 -30.49 16.42 3.73
C THR A 159 -29.28 16.39 4.66
N TYR A 160 -28.71 15.22 4.95
CA TYR A 160 -27.65 15.07 5.95
C TYR A 160 -26.44 14.34 5.37
N ARG A 161 -25.86 14.81 4.25
CA ARG A 161 -24.96 13.99 3.41
C ARG A 161 -23.64 13.52 4.07
N GLY A 162 -23.16 14.18 5.12
CA GLY A 162 -21.88 13.87 5.76
C GLY A 162 -21.89 13.94 7.29
N SER A 163 -20.74 13.67 7.92
CA SER A 163 -20.57 13.45 9.37
C SER A 163 -21.30 14.45 10.25
N TYR A 164 -21.01 15.74 10.11
CA TYR A 164 -21.56 16.77 11.00
C TYR A 164 -23.09 16.74 10.97
N GLN A 165 -23.65 16.72 9.77
CA GLN A 165 -25.07 16.87 9.55
C GLN A 165 -25.86 15.65 10.01
N VAL A 166 -25.37 14.43 9.70
CA VAL A 166 -26.04 13.22 10.18
C VAL A 166 -25.98 13.11 11.69
N GLU A 167 -24.88 13.53 12.32
CA GLU A 167 -24.78 13.58 13.77
C GLU A 167 -25.75 14.60 14.40
N GLN A 168 -25.99 15.76 13.79
CA GLN A 168 -27.03 16.69 14.26
C GLN A 168 -28.44 16.09 14.15
N CYS A 169 -28.73 15.38 13.04
CA CYS A 169 -29.98 14.65 12.91
C CYS A 169 -30.14 13.60 14.03
N LEU A 170 -29.11 12.77 14.25
CA LEU A 170 -29.12 11.75 15.29
C LEU A 170 -29.25 12.35 16.69
N LYS A 171 -28.58 13.50 16.95
CA LYS A 171 -28.65 14.21 18.22
C LYS A 171 -30.06 14.69 18.51
N SER A 172 -30.74 15.30 17.54
CA SER A 172 -32.13 15.77 17.71
C SER A 172 -33.12 14.66 18.04
N LYS A 173 -32.75 13.40 17.78
CA LYS A 173 -33.54 12.19 18.07
C LYS A 173 -33.06 11.41 19.29
N GLY A 174 -32.00 11.85 19.96
CA GLY A 174 -31.40 11.11 21.08
C GLY A 174 -30.73 9.79 20.68
N LEU A 175 -30.37 9.61 19.41
CA LEU A 175 -29.81 8.37 18.86
C LEU A 175 -28.30 8.43 18.61
N ARG A 176 -27.69 9.62 18.68
CA ARG A 176 -26.29 9.87 18.25
C ARG A 176 -25.30 8.89 18.86
N GLN A 177 -25.25 8.79 20.19
CA GLN A 177 -24.29 7.91 20.85
C GLN A 177 -24.45 6.44 20.44
N THR A 178 -25.67 5.90 20.49
CA THR A 178 -25.94 4.49 20.19
C THR A 178 -25.60 4.14 18.74
N VAL A 179 -26.02 4.99 17.79
CA VAL A 179 -25.81 4.74 16.36
C VAL A 179 -24.34 4.87 15.99
N MET A 180 -23.65 5.90 16.47
CA MET A 180 -22.23 6.09 16.16
C MET A 180 -21.36 5.00 16.79
N GLU A 181 -21.65 4.57 18.02
CA GLU A 181 -20.95 3.44 18.65
C GLU A 181 -21.16 2.13 17.88
N GLN A 182 -22.39 1.87 17.43
CA GLN A 182 -22.68 0.70 16.60
C GLN A 182 -21.92 0.77 15.27
N TRP A 183 -21.83 1.94 14.64
CA TRP A 183 -21.10 2.11 13.40
C TRP A 183 -19.61 1.89 13.58
N TRP A 184 -18.96 2.64 14.48
CA TRP A 184 -17.51 2.52 14.67
C TRP A 184 -17.06 1.12 15.07
N SER A 185 -17.89 0.38 15.81
CA SER A 185 -17.60 -0.99 16.23
C SER A 185 -17.76 -2.06 15.16
N SER A 186 -18.50 -1.79 14.08
CA SER A 186 -18.89 -2.80 13.09
C SER A 186 -18.52 -2.49 11.64
N ALA A 187 -18.27 -1.22 11.30
CA ALA A 187 -17.91 -0.80 9.95
C ALA A 187 -16.60 -1.44 9.47
N ILE A 188 -15.59 -1.45 10.34
CA ILE A 188 -14.30 -2.12 10.15
C ILE A 188 -13.93 -2.87 11.43
N THR A 189 -13.43 -4.09 11.26
CA THR A 189 -13.07 -4.99 12.35
C THR A 189 -11.66 -5.55 12.19
N GLU A 190 -11.15 -6.26 13.19
CA GLU A 190 -9.89 -6.99 13.08
C GLU A 190 -9.87 -7.96 11.89
N ALA A 191 -11.01 -8.58 11.57
CA ALA A 191 -11.12 -9.51 10.46
C ALA A 191 -10.84 -8.83 9.10
N ASP A 192 -11.10 -7.53 8.98
CA ASP A 192 -10.77 -6.76 7.78
C ASP A 192 -9.25 -6.59 7.65
N PHE A 193 -8.53 -6.29 8.74
CA PHE A 193 -7.06 -6.24 8.74
C PHE A 193 -6.44 -7.60 8.41
N ALA A 194 -7.00 -8.69 8.92
CA ALA A 194 -6.58 -10.04 8.55
C ALA A 194 -6.75 -10.32 7.04
N LYS A 195 -7.89 -9.95 6.45
CA LYS A 195 -8.14 -10.10 5.00
C LYS A 195 -7.22 -9.21 4.15
N MET A 196 -7.00 -7.96 4.58
CA MET A 196 -6.09 -7.04 3.90
C MET A 196 -4.68 -7.64 3.85
N SER A 197 -4.19 -8.10 5.01
CA SER A 197 -2.86 -8.70 5.11
C SER A 197 -2.75 -9.96 4.26
N ALA A 198 -3.73 -10.86 4.31
CA ALA A 198 -3.76 -12.06 3.49
C ALA A 198 -3.77 -11.77 1.97
N SER A 199 -4.23 -10.58 1.56
CA SER A 199 -4.29 -10.14 0.17
C SER A 199 -3.00 -9.43 -0.30
N GLY A 200 -2.01 -9.28 0.57
CA GLY A 200 -0.74 -8.62 0.25
C GLY A 200 -0.75 -7.10 0.46
N ILE A 201 -1.85 -6.52 0.95
CA ILE A 201 -1.90 -5.10 1.33
C ILE A 201 -0.92 -4.85 2.48
N ASN A 202 -0.16 -3.75 2.39
CA ASN A 202 0.82 -3.35 3.41
C ASN A 202 0.62 -1.92 3.95
N LEU A 203 -0.30 -1.15 3.38
CA LEU A 203 -0.67 0.19 3.84
C LEU A 203 -2.20 0.33 3.96
N VAL A 204 -2.64 1.03 4.99
CA VAL A 204 -3.98 1.59 5.10
C VAL A 204 -3.88 3.11 5.22
N ARG A 205 -4.63 3.84 4.39
CA ARG A 205 -4.92 5.27 4.60
C ARG A 205 -6.17 5.37 5.48
N LEU A 206 -6.05 6.09 6.59
CA LEU A 206 -7.05 6.18 7.64
C LEU A 206 -7.59 7.62 7.74
N PRO A 207 -8.67 7.93 7.00
CA PRO A 207 -9.39 9.20 7.12
C PRO A 207 -9.88 9.43 8.54
N VAL A 208 -9.47 10.53 9.16
CA VAL A 208 -9.95 10.97 10.47
C VAL A 208 -10.36 12.44 10.44
N GLY A 209 -11.38 12.79 11.21
CA GLY A 209 -11.74 14.18 11.45
C GLY A 209 -10.91 14.80 12.57
N TRP A 210 -10.79 16.12 12.56
CA TRP A 210 -10.13 16.88 13.61
C TRP A 210 -10.72 16.63 15.01
N TRP A 211 -12.02 16.32 15.10
CA TRP A 211 -12.74 16.15 16.36
C TRP A 211 -12.38 14.87 17.13
N SER A 212 -12.01 13.79 16.43
CA SER A 212 -11.88 12.46 17.04
C SER A 212 -10.75 12.40 18.09
N ILE A 213 -9.67 13.18 17.92
CA ILE A 213 -8.57 13.19 18.90
C ILE A 213 -8.95 13.84 20.23
N TYR A 214 -10.00 14.66 20.26
CA TYR A 214 -10.44 15.37 21.48
C TYR A 214 -11.22 14.47 22.46
N ASP A 215 -11.47 13.21 22.10
CA ASP A 215 -11.91 12.18 23.04
C ASP A 215 -10.98 12.07 24.26
N ILE A 216 -9.70 12.43 24.14
CA ILE A 216 -8.74 12.48 25.27
C ILE A 216 -9.16 13.47 26.37
N PHE A 217 -10.01 14.46 26.04
CA PHE A 217 -10.58 15.42 26.98
C PHE A 217 -12.06 15.12 27.29
N GLY A 218 -12.60 14.01 26.78
CA GLY A 218 -14.00 13.61 26.92
C GLY A 218 -14.90 14.02 25.76
N ASN A 219 -14.74 15.24 25.22
CA ASN A 219 -15.38 15.72 23.98
C ASN A 219 -14.77 17.04 23.49
N THR A 220 -15.03 17.42 22.23
CA THR A 220 -14.74 18.75 21.68
C THR A 220 -15.38 19.87 22.53
N SER A 221 -16.60 19.69 23.03
CA SER A 221 -17.31 20.72 23.80
C SER A 221 -16.66 21.13 25.13
N VAL A 222 -15.71 20.35 25.63
CA VAL A 222 -14.95 20.61 26.87
C VAL A 222 -13.44 20.70 26.64
N ALA A 223 -13.00 20.58 25.38
CA ALA A 223 -11.60 20.61 25.04
C ALA A 223 -11.01 22.02 25.22
N PRO A 224 -9.75 22.13 25.69
CA PRO A 224 -9.09 23.42 25.87
C PRO A 224 -8.55 23.92 24.52
N PHE A 225 -9.42 24.45 23.66
CA PHE A 225 -8.98 25.10 22.42
C PHE A 225 -8.23 26.40 22.74
N ASN A 226 -7.12 26.64 22.04
CA ASN A 226 -6.29 27.84 22.24
C ASN A 226 -6.94 29.13 21.68
N ASN A 227 -7.98 28.99 20.86
CA ASN A 227 -8.62 30.07 20.13
C ASN A 227 -10.13 30.11 20.39
N THR A 228 -10.78 31.22 20.02
CA THR A 228 -12.25 31.32 19.95
C THR A 228 -12.74 30.44 18.80
N PHE A 229 -12.83 29.16 19.10
CA PHE A 229 -13.30 28.11 18.22
C PHE A 229 -14.61 27.57 18.79
N ASP A 230 -15.68 27.68 18.02
CA ASP A 230 -16.94 27.03 18.38
C ASP A 230 -16.73 25.53 18.18
N GLY A 231 -16.40 24.84 19.27
CA GLY A 231 -16.05 23.43 19.30
C GLY A 231 -17.19 22.58 18.75
N GLN A 232 -17.20 22.39 17.43
CA GLN A 232 -18.33 21.77 16.76
C GLN A 232 -18.70 20.46 17.45
N ASP A 233 -20.00 20.27 17.63
CA ASP A 233 -20.55 19.23 18.48
C ASP A 233 -20.64 17.89 17.76
N TYR A 234 -19.56 17.13 17.87
CA TYR A 234 -19.45 15.74 17.44
C TYR A 234 -19.64 14.78 18.63
N GLN A 235 -19.99 13.53 18.33
CA GLN A 235 -20.04 12.45 19.27
C GLN A 235 -18.62 11.99 19.62
N SER A 236 -18.34 11.86 20.91
CA SER A 236 -17.11 11.22 21.38
C SER A 236 -17.22 9.70 21.39
N GLY A 237 -16.07 9.03 21.24
CA GLY A 237 -15.92 7.58 21.32
C GLY A 237 -15.21 6.93 20.12
N SER A 238 -14.93 7.68 19.05
CA SER A 238 -14.26 7.15 17.86
C SER A 238 -12.77 6.85 18.11
N LEU A 239 -12.10 7.54 19.04
CA LEU A 239 -10.65 7.43 19.22
C LEU A 239 -10.20 6.02 19.60
N LYS A 240 -10.99 5.30 20.40
CA LYS A 240 -10.68 3.90 20.77
C LYS A 240 -10.67 2.95 19.56
N TYR A 241 -11.38 3.30 18.48
CA TYR A 241 -11.38 2.53 17.24
C TYR A 241 -10.22 2.91 16.33
N ILE A 242 -9.79 4.18 16.36
CA ILE A 242 -8.51 4.59 15.75
C ILE A 242 -7.35 3.85 16.45
N ASP A 243 -7.35 3.74 17.78
CA ASP A 243 -6.36 2.95 18.52
C ASP A 243 -6.36 1.48 18.10
N LYS A 244 -7.55 0.87 17.93
CA LYS A 244 -7.68 -0.50 17.42
C LYS A 244 -7.11 -0.63 16.00
N ALA A 245 -7.34 0.34 15.12
CA ALA A 245 -6.76 0.33 13.78
C ALA A 245 -5.23 0.28 13.81
N PHE A 246 -4.59 1.06 14.70
CA PHE A 246 -3.14 1.00 14.91
C PHE A 246 -2.68 -0.33 15.50
N GLN A 247 -3.41 -0.89 16.47
CA GLN A 247 -3.13 -2.21 17.04
C GLN A 247 -3.21 -3.32 15.98
N TRP A 248 -4.29 -3.34 15.19
CA TRP A 248 -4.48 -4.30 14.11
C TRP A 248 -3.46 -4.09 12.99
N GLY A 249 -3.14 -2.86 12.64
CA GLY A 249 -2.06 -2.55 11.69
C GLY A 249 -0.74 -3.19 12.11
N HIS A 250 -0.34 -3.00 13.37
CA HIS A 250 0.86 -3.63 13.91
C HIS A 250 0.79 -5.17 13.88
N GLN A 251 -0.33 -5.75 14.34
CA GLN A 251 -0.53 -7.19 14.43
C GLN A 251 -0.52 -7.89 13.06
N TYR A 252 -1.06 -7.24 12.04
CA TYR A 252 -1.25 -7.81 10.71
C TYR A 252 -0.23 -7.35 9.67
N GLY A 253 0.81 -6.62 10.09
CA GLY A 253 1.88 -6.22 9.19
C GLY A 253 1.49 -5.10 8.22
N ILE A 254 0.54 -4.24 8.60
CA ILE A 254 -0.03 -3.17 7.81
C ILE A 254 0.32 -1.83 8.44
N ALA A 255 0.97 -0.96 7.68
CA ALA A 255 1.27 0.38 8.14
C ALA A 255 0.08 1.32 7.96
N ILE A 256 0.04 2.42 8.71
CA ILE A 256 -1.06 3.38 8.76
C ILE A 256 -0.57 4.76 8.31
N LEU A 257 -1.16 5.27 7.23
CA LEU A 257 -1.17 6.70 6.92
C LEU A 257 -2.36 7.33 7.64
N LEU A 258 -2.11 8.06 8.73
CA LEU A 258 -3.15 8.78 9.45
C LEU A 258 -3.44 10.09 8.73
N GLU A 259 -4.67 10.27 8.24
CA GLU A 259 -4.97 11.33 7.29
C GLU A 259 -6.05 12.27 7.81
N MET A 260 -5.73 13.57 7.87
CA MET A 260 -6.66 14.61 8.29
C MET A 260 -7.69 14.90 7.18
N HIS A 261 -8.76 14.12 7.19
CA HIS A 261 -9.74 14.13 6.11
C HIS A 261 -10.77 15.26 6.22
N ALA A 262 -11.03 15.73 7.44
CA ALA A 262 -11.95 16.82 7.69
C ALA A 262 -11.36 17.80 8.70
N ALA A 263 -11.23 19.05 8.28
CA ALA A 263 -10.74 20.16 9.11
C ALA A 263 -11.89 21.08 9.56
N PRO A 264 -11.70 21.85 10.65
CA PRO A 264 -12.67 22.84 11.08
C PRO A 264 -13.02 23.83 9.96
N GLY A 265 -14.31 24.15 9.84
CA GLY A 265 -14.81 25.03 8.77
C GLY A 265 -14.89 24.38 7.38
N SER A 266 -14.50 23.11 7.24
CA SER A 266 -14.38 22.38 5.98
C SER A 266 -13.39 23.02 5.00
N GLN A 267 -12.46 22.21 4.49
CA GLN A 267 -11.44 22.66 3.54
C GLN A 267 -11.89 22.66 2.08
N ASN A 268 -13.05 22.09 1.76
CA ASN A 268 -13.51 21.97 0.38
C ASN A 268 -15.03 22.06 0.18
N GLY A 269 -15.83 22.11 1.24
CA GLY A 269 -17.29 22.22 1.18
C GLY A 269 -18.02 20.94 0.77
N ASP A 270 -17.31 19.85 0.53
CA ASP A 270 -17.87 18.56 0.13
C ASP A 270 -18.17 17.67 1.36
N ASP A 271 -19.07 16.71 1.24
CA ASP A 271 -19.55 15.88 2.36
C ASP A 271 -18.43 15.20 3.16
N HIS A 272 -17.38 14.75 2.47
CA HIS A 272 -16.20 14.12 3.06
C HIS A 272 -15.30 15.05 3.90
N SER A 273 -15.56 16.37 3.94
CA SER A 273 -14.87 17.30 4.85
C SER A 273 -15.76 17.79 5.99
N ALA A 274 -16.94 17.17 6.14
CA ALA A 274 -17.93 17.43 7.19
C ALA A 274 -18.37 18.90 7.31
N PRO A 275 -18.80 19.58 6.22
CA PRO A 275 -19.33 20.93 6.28
C PRO A 275 -20.65 20.99 7.07
N GLY A 276 -20.94 22.16 7.61
CA GLY A 276 -22.18 22.44 8.35
C GLY A 276 -23.45 22.33 7.51
N ASP A 277 -23.33 22.49 6.19
CA ASP A 277 -24.42 22.48 5.22
C ASP A 277 -23.94 21.97 3.84
N HIS A 278 -24.79 22.05 2.81
CA HIS A 278 -24.47 21.67 1.42
C HIS A 278 -24.33 22.88 0.49
N SER A 279 -23.94 24.04 1.02
CA SER A 279 -23.74 25.23 0.20
C SER A 279 -22.53 25.11 -0.75
N GLY A 280 -21.62 24.16 -0.49
CA GLY A 280 -20.34 24.03 -1.17
C GLY A 280 -19.30 25.06 -0.70
N ASN A 281 -19.63 25.86 0.33
CA ASN A 281 -18.70 26.81 0.90
C ASN A 281 -17.64 26.08 1.75
N HIS A 282 -16.41 26.57 1.67
CA HIS A 282 -15.31 26.20 2.55
C HIS A 282 -14.86 27.41 3.35
N TYR A 283 -14.53 27.21 4.62
CA TYR A 283 -14.13 28.27 5.53
C TYR A 283 -12.78 27.99 6.21
N TRP A 284 -12.13 26.87 5.88
CA TRP A 284 -10.85 26.53 6.49
C TRP A 284 -9.74 27.54 6.15
N ASP A 285 -9.57 27.87 4.88
CA ASP A 285 -8.54 28.77 4.36
C ASP A 285 -8.82 30.24 4.69
N GLY A 286 -10.10 30.63 4.73
CA GLY A 286 -10.51 32.01 5.04
C GLY A 286 -10.38 32.43 6.51
N TYR A 287 -10.25 31.47 7.45
CA TYR A 287 -10.24 31.76 8.89
C TYR A 287 -9.04 31.11 9.58
N VAL A 288 -8.10 31.94 10.06
CA VAL A 288 -6.88 31.48 10.76
C VAL A 288 -7.20 30.58 11.97
N ASN A 289 -8.29 30.84 12.69
CA ASN A 289 -8.70 29.99 13.82
C ASN A 289 -8.99 28.54 13.39
N ASN A 290 -9.51 28.32 12.18
CA ASN A 290 -9.75 26.97 11.65
C ASN A 290 -8.42 26.27 11.33
N GLN A 291 -7.46 26.99 10.75
CA GLN A 291 -6.11 26.48 10.47
C GLN A 291 -5.38 26.12 11.77
N ASP A 292 -5.40 27.00 12.77
CA ASP A 292 -4.78 26.77 14.07
C ASP A 292 -5.42 25.59 14.81
N ALA A 293 -6.75 25.45 14.78
CA ALA A 293 -7.43 24.29 15.36
C ALA A 293 -7.08 22.99 14.62
N THR A 294 -6.84 23.06 13.30
CA THR A 294 -6.33 21.92 12.53
C THR A 294 -4.91 21.56 12.99
N VAL A 295 -4.04 22.55 13.16
CA VAL A 295 -2.67 22.38 13.68
C VAL A 295 -2.69 21.75 15.07
N ASP A 296 -3.57 22.21 15.96
CA ASP A 296 -3.72 21.65 17.31
C ASP A 296 -4.15 20.18 17.26
N SER A 297 -5.07 19.84 16.35
CA SER A 297 -5.50 18.46 16.13
C SER A 297 -4.34 17.58 15.62
N ILE A 298 -3.56 18.07 14.65
CA ILE A 298 -2.34 17.39 14.16
C ILE A 298 -1.34 17.19 15.29
N ARG A 299 -1.14 18.19 16.17
CA ARG A 299 -0.24 18.06 17.33
C ARG A 299 -0.66 16.90 18.22
N LEU A 300 -1.93 16.81 18.56
CA LEU A 300 -2.45 15.76 19.44
C LEU A 300 -2.35 14.38 18.78
N TYR A 301 -2.66 14.27 17.48
CA TYR A 301 -2.46 13.03 16.72
C TYR A 301 -0.98 12.63 16.67
N ALA A 302 -0.08 13.57 16.43
CA ALA A 302 1.36 13.33 16.41
C ALA A 302 1.90 12.91 17.78
N GLN A 303 1.44 13.54 18.86
CA GLN A 303 1.76 13.15 20.24
C GLN A 303 1.33 11.71 20.55
N ARG A 304 0.13 11.34 20.12
CA ARG A 304 -0.43 10.01 20.39
C ARG A 304 0.23 8.90 19.57
N TYR A 305 0.36 9.12 18.26
CA TYR A 305 0.72 8.05 17.32
C TYR A 305 2.14 8.17 16.76
N GLY A 306 2.85 9.28 17.00
CA GLY A 306 4.17 9.56 16.40
C GLY A 306 5.25 8.51 16.68
N LYS A 307 5.09 7.71 17.73
CA LYS A 307 6.01 6.62 18.10
C LYS A 307 5.42 5.22 17.88
N HIS A 308 4.21 5.13 17.34
CA HIS A 308 3.54 3.84 17.15
C HIS A 308 4.22 3.05 16.02
N PRO A 309 4.59 1.77 16.20
CA PRO A 309 5.32 1.00 15.18
C PRO A 309 4.58 0.85 13.84
N ALA A 310 3.24 0.86 13.88
CA ALA A 310 2.42 0.82 12.67
C ALA A 310 2.32 2.17 11.94
N LEU A 311 2.78 3.28 12.51
CA LEU A 311 2.69 4.59 11.84
C LEU A 311 3.61 4.61 10.61
N TRP A 312 3.02 4.80 9.44
CA TRP A 312 3.76 5.08 8.21
C TRP A 312 3.97 6.58 8.02
N GLY A 313 2.94 7.39 8.26
CA GLY A 313 2.97 8.81 7.96
C GLY A 313 1.71 9.55 8.40
N PHE A 314 1.76 10.87 8.21
CA PHE A 314 0.63 11.77 8.40
C PHE A 314 0.27 12.41 7.06
N GLY A 315 -0.99 12.33 6.67
CA GLY A 315 -1.56 13.14 5.60
C GLY A 315 -2.13 14.41 6.20
N LEU A 316 -1.65 15.55 5.73
CA LEU A 316 -1.84 16.81 6.43
C LEU A 316 -3.22 17.41 6.21
N LEU A 317 -3.80 17.25 5.02
CA LEU A 317 -5.16 17.70 4.73
C LEU A 317 -5.65 17.07 3.42
N ASN A 318 -6.83 16.44 3.45
CA ASN A 318 -7.47 15.88 2.27
C ASN A 318 -8.09 16.95 1.37
N GLU A 319 -7.82 16.88 0.07
CA GLU A 319 -8.49 17.62 -1.00
C GLU A 319 -8.84 19.08 -0.69
N PRO A 320 -7.86 19.92 -0.26
CA PRO A 320 -8.14 21.31 0.03
C PRO A 320 -8.55 22.08 -1.24
N LYS A 321 -9.45 23.05 -1.08
CA LYS A 321 -9.75 24.11 -2.06
C LYS A 321 -9.33 25.46 -1.48
N GLY A 322 -9.28 26.49 -2.33
CA GLY A 322 -9.08 27.87 -1.88
C GLY A 322 -7.63 28.35 -1.96
N ASP A 323 -7.16 29.05 -0.92
CA ASP A 323 -5.87 29.74 -0.94
C ASP A 323 -4.66 28.82 -0.68
N HIS A 324 -3.77 28.72 -1.68
CA HIS A 324 -2.52 27.95 -1.57
C HIS A 324 -1.53 28.56 -0.55
N PHE A 325 -1.56 29.88 -0.29
CA PHE A 325 -0.66 30.48 0.70
C PHE A 325 -1.03 30.06 2.13
N ALA A 326 -2.32 30.10 2.47
CA ALA A 326 -2.84 29.54 3.72
C ALA A 326 -2.47 28.04 3.86
N LEU A 327 -2.65 27.27 2.79
CA LEU A 327 -2.34 25.84 2.77
C LEU A 327 -0.85 25.54 3.01
N GLN A 328 0.04 26.26 2.30
CA GLN A 328 1.49 26.09 2.46
C GLN A 328 1.98 26.52 3.84
N ARG A 329 1.43 27.61 4.40
CA ARG A 329 1.71 28.02 5.78
C ARG A 329 1.31 26.92 6.76
N TYR A 330 0.10 26.40 6.64
CA TYR A 330 -0.39 25.30 7.46
C TYR A 330 0.53 24.07 7.38
N TYR A 331 0.87 23.62 6.17
CA TYR A 331 1.76 22.48 5.96
C TYR A 331 3.13 22.67 6.61
N ALA A 332 3.74 23.86 6.53
CA ALA A 332 5.02 24.14 7.16
C ALA A 332 4.97 24.09 8.70
N ILE A 333 3.89 24.58 9.29
CA ILE A 333 3.66 24.55 10.75
C ILE A 333 3.41 23.11 11.21
N ALA A 334 2.51 22.40 10.52
CA ALA A 334 2.18 20.99 10.82
C ALA A 334 3.41 20.08 10.70
N TYR A 335 4.24 20.26 9.66
CA TYR A 335 5.52 19.56 9.53
C TYR A 335 6.41 19.76 10.77
N SER A 336 6.61 21.02 11.17
CA SER A 336 7.49 21.38 12.29
C SER A 336 6.99 20.80 13.61
N ILE A 337 5.67 20.71 13.80
CA ILE A 337 5.06 20.09 14.98
C ILE A 337 5.21 18.57 14.96
N ILE A 338 4.92 17.92 13.84
CA ILE A 338 5.04 16.47 13.73
C ILE A 338 6.49 16.04 13.99
N ARG A 339 7.47 16.80 13.50
CA ARG A 339 8.89 16.52 13.73
C ARG A 339 9.33 16.60 15.19
N GLN A 340 8.54 17.19 16.09
CA GLN A 340 8.78 17.13 17.54
C GLN A 340 8.41 15.78 18.16
N PHE A 341 7.50 15.02 17.53
CA PHE A 341 6.99 13.74 18.05
C PHE A 341 7.39 12.54 17.20
N SER A 342 7.71 12.77 15.92
CA SER A 342 8.10 11.75 14.95
C SER A 342 9.13 12.29 13.95
N HIS A 343 10.38 11.87 14.11
CA HIS A 343 11.49 12.28 13.24
C HIS A 343 11.52 11.56 11.88
N HIS A 344 10.87 10.39 11.78
CA HIS A 344 11.00 9.52 10.61
C HIS A 344 9.69 9.29 9.84
N SER A 345 8.53 9.68 10.37
CA SER A 345 7.27 9.50 9.64
C SER A 345 7.25 10.29 8.34
N ASN A 346 6.62 9.69 7.33
CA ASN A 346 6.30 10.36 6.08
C ASN A 346 5.29 11.49 6.31
N ILE A 347 5.40 12.55 5.53
CA ILE A 347 4.51 13.70 5.55
C ILE A 347 3.91 13.82 4.16
N VAL A 348 2.60 13.60 4.05
CA VAL A 348 1.87 13.55 2.79
C VAL A 348 1.09 14.85 2.61
N LEU A 349 1.34 15.51 1.49
CA LEU A 349 0.77 16.80 1.12
C LEU A 349 -0.14 16.60 -0.08
N ASN A 350 -1.42 16.99 0.03
CA ASN A 350 -2.30 17.03 -1.12
C ASN A 350 -2.31 18.46 -1.71
N PRO A 351 -2.00 18.64 -3.01
CA PRO A 351 -2.23 19.90 -3.71
C PRO A 351 -3.73 20.28 -3.74
N LEU A 352 -4.07 21.46 -4.27
CA LEU A 352 -5.48 21.86 -4.33
C LEU A 352 -6.28 20.96 -5.31
N ILE A 353 -7.43 20.45 -4.86
CA ILE A 353 -8.30 19.63 -5.72
C ILE A 353 -9.11 20.48 -6.72
N ALA A 354 -9.24 21.79 -6.47
CA ALA A 354 -9.80 22.77 -7.39
C ALA A 354 -8.87 24.00 -7.40
N PRO A 355 -8.21 24.34 -8.52
CA PRO A 355 -8.48 23.94 -9.91
C PRO A 355 -7.81 22.62 -10.39
N PHE A 356 -7.64 21.63 -9.51
CA PHE A 356 -7.07 20.31 -9.79
C PHE A 356 -5.57 20.37 -10.12
N GLU A 357 -4.78 20.60 -9.08
CA GLU A 357 -3.32 20.72 -9.13
C GLU A 357 -2.63 19.37 -8.94
N PHE A 358 -1.49 19.17 -9.60
CA PHE A 358 -0.75 17.90 -9.58
C PHE A 358 0.60 17.99 -8.87
N GLY A 359 0.92 19.12 -8.25
CA GLY A 359 2.20 19.36 -7.58
C GLY A 359 3.34 19.68 -8.56
N VAL A 360 3.03 20.04 -9.81
CA VAL A 360 3.99 20.52 -10.82
C VAL A 360 3.93 22.04 -10.99
N GLU A 361 2.98 22.69 -10.33
CA GLU A 361 2.77 24.12 -10.37
C GLU A 361 3.96 24.85 -9.74
N GLY A 362 4.19 26.09 -10.18
CA GLY A 362 5.37 26.88 -9.81
C GLY A 362 5.49 27.17 -8.31
N TRP A 363 4.41 27.03 -7.54
CA TRP A 363 4.42 27.14 -6.09
C TRP A 363 4.63 25.80 -5.36
N TRP A 364 4.27 24.65 -5.95
CA TRP A 364 4.43 23.34 -5.30
C TRP A 364 5.83 22.75 -5.46
N VAL A 365 6.43 22.92 -6.64
CA VAL A 365 7.78 22.43 -6.92
C VAL A 365 8.83 22.99 -5.96
N PRO A 366 8.94 24.32 -5.73
CA PRO A 366 9.90 24.88 -4.78
C PRO A 366 9.48 24.69 -3.31
N PHE A 367 8.19 24.54 -3.02
CA PHE A 367 7.70 24.37 -1.65
C PHE A 367 8.27 23.10 -1.02
N MET A 368 8.79 23.22 0.21
CA MET A 368 9.42 22.12 0.95
C MET A 368 10.49 21.32 0.17
N LYS A 369 11.24 21.99 -0.72
CA LYS A 369 12.30 21.35 -1.52
C LYS A 369 13.62 21.21 -0.76
N ASP A 370 13.91 22.14 0.15
CA ASP A 370 15.21 22.26 0.81
C ASP A 370 15.48 21.09 1.78
N ASN A 371 16.77 20.80 2.04
CA ASN A 371 17.22 19.68 2.86
C ASN A 371 16.71 19.70 4.33
N TYR A 372 16.13 20.80 4.78
CA TYR A 372 15.43 20.87 6.07
C TYR A 372 14.19 19.96 6.10
N TYR A 373 13.52 19.81 4.96
CA TYR A 373 12.32 18.97 4.82
C TYR A 373 12.72 17.55 4.44
N THR A 374 12.31 16.58 5.26
CA THR A 374 12.61 15.16 5.06
C THR A 374 11.32 14.36 4.94
N ASN A 375 11.36 13.26 4.19
CA ASN A 375 10.23 12.33 4.01
C ASN A 375 8.93 13.01 3.54
N ILE A 376 9.03 13.93 2.58
CA ILE A 376 7.89 14.62 1.99
C ILE A 376 7.34 13.80 0.82
N TRP A 377 6.02 13.69 0.78
CA TRP A 377 5.26 13.03 -0.27
C TRP A 377 4.18 13.96 -0.81
N LEU A 378 3.95 13.93 -2.11
CA LEU A 378 2.80 14.53 -2.77
C LEU A 378 1.73 13.46 -2.96
N ASP A 379 0.48 13.82 -2.66
CA ASP A 379 -0.69 12.97 -2.82
C ASP A 379 -1.49 13.38 -4.06
N LEU A 380 -1.74 12.42 -4.95
CA LEU A 380 -2.53 12.59 -6.15
C LEU A 380 -3.81 11.76 -6.08
N HIS A 381 -4.93 12.39 -6.41
CA HIS A 381 -6.23 11.73 -6.47
C HIS A 381 -6.64 11.60 -7.94
N LEU A 382 -6.65 10.36 -8.45
CA LEU A 382 -6.78 10.07 -9.87
C LEU A 382 -8.03 9.23 -10.12
N TYR A 383 -9.14 9.89 -10.46
CA TYR A 383 -10.40 9.25 -10.81
C TYR A 383 -10.67 9.25 -12.32
N SER A 384 -11.56 8.36 -12.76
CA SER A 384 -11.92 8.12 -14.18
C SER A 384 -13.44 8.11 -14.43
N CYS A 385 -14.23 8.77 -13.58
CA CYS A 385 -15.70 8.73 -13.64
C CYS A 385 -16.42 10.05 -13.36
N PHE A 386 -15.66 11.15 -13.25
CA PHE A 386 -16.20 12.49 -12.96
C PHE A 386 -16.10 13.44 -14.17
N GLY A 387 -16.14 12.87 -15.39
CA GLY A 387 -15.89 13.59 -16.63
C GLY A 387 -14.41 13.83 -16.93
N GLY A 388 -14.17 14.64 -17.97
CA GLY A 388 -12.83 14.93 -18.47
C GLY A 388 -12.18 13.78 -19.26
N PRO A 389 -10.91 13.91 -19.66
CA PRO A 389 -10.27 12.96 -20.58
C PRO A 389 -10.08 11.55 -20.03
N ALA A 390 -10.08 11.38 -18.71
CA ALA A 390 -9.93 10.07 -18.07
C ALA A 390 -11.24 9.25 -18.05
N ASP A 391 -12.38 9.90 -18.26
CA ASP A 391 -13.70 9.30 -18.23
C ASP A 391 -14.11 8.88 -19.65
N GLN A 392 -13.90 7.59 -19.94
CA GLN A 392 -13.98 7.02 -21.27
C GLN A 392 -15.23 6.14 -21.42
N PRO A 393 -15.90 6.14 -22.58
CA PRO A 393 -17.17 5.41 -22.77
C PRO A 393 -16.99 3.89 -22.96
N TRP A 394 -15.76 3.39 -23.08
CA TRP A 394 -15.44 1.96 -23.23
C TRP A 394 -14.09 1.63 -22.55
N SER A 395 -13.94 0.40 -22.06
CA SER A 395 -12.82 0.05 -21.16
C SER A 395 -11.44 0.13 -21.80
N GLY A 396 -11.27 -0.23 -23.07
CA GLY A 396 -9.95 -0.17 -23.71
C GLY A 396 -9.46 1.26 -23.93
N GLY A 397 -10.36 2.23 -24.08
CA GLY A 397 -10.02 3.65 -24.06
C GLY A 397 -9.57 4.10 -22.67
N ALA A 398 -10.30 3.69 -21.62
CA ALA A 398 -9.94 3.96 -20.23
C ALA A 398 -8.58 3.34 -19.87
N ILE A 399 -8.35 2.08 -20.25
CA ILE A 399 -7.08 1.35 -20.06
C ILE A 399 -5.95 2.02 -20.84
N GLY A 400 -6.21 2.46 -22.07
CA GLY A 400 -5.24 3.21 -22.88
C GLY A 400 -4.81 4.50 -22.19
N TYR A 401 -5.76 5.30 -21.72
CA TYR A 401 -5.51 6.54 -20.98
C TYR A 401 -4.73 6.30 -19.68
N VAL A 402 -5.07 5.24 -18.94
CA VAL A 402 -4.33 4.85 -17.74
C VAL A 402 -2.89 4.44 -18.07
N ASN A 403 -2.69 3.60 -19.08
CA ASN A 403 -1.35 3.10 -19.43
C ASN A 403 -0.45 4.19 -20.03
N TRP A 404 -1.02 5.24 -20.63
CA TRP A 404 -0.27 6.29 -21.30
C TRP A 404 -0.30 7.61 -20.52
N ASP A 405 -1.43 8.31 -20.53
CA ASP A 405 -1.58 9.66 -19.96
C ASP A 405 -1.31 9.67 -18.45
N ARG A 406 -1.90 8.76 -17.68
CA ARG A 406 -1.66 8.70 -16.22
C ARG A 406 -0.22 8.29 -15.89
N TYR A 407 0.39 7.40 -16.67
CA TYR A 407 1.80 7.05 -16.51
C TYR A 407 2.70 8.29 -16.69
N TRP A 408 2.52 9.03 -17.78
CA TRP A 408 3.31 10.23 -18.05
C TRP A 408 3.02 11.37 -17.09
N GLN A 409 1.78 11.49 -16.62
CA GLN A 409 1.41 12.43 -15.57
C GLN A 409 2.18 12.13 -14.27
N ILE A 410 2.14 10.90 -13.78
CA ILE A 410 2.88 10.49 -12.56
C ILE A 410 4.37 10.73 -12.74
N LYS A 411 4.91 10.36 -13.90
CA LYS A 411 6.32 10.60 -14.23
C LYS A 411 6.68 12.09 -14.19
N ALA A 412 5.86 12.96 -14.76
CA ALA A 412 6.09 14.40 -14.77
C ALA A 412 6.14 14.98 -13.35
N VAL A 413 5.24 14.55 -12.46
CA VAL A 413 5.25 14.98 -11.04
C VAL A 413 6.55 14.57 -10.36
N LYS A 414 7.01 13.33 -10.56
CA LYS A 414 8.26 12.81 -10.00
C LYS A 414 9.49 13.54 -10.54
N ASP A 415 9.55 13.77 -11.86
CA ASP A 415 10.65 14.48 -12.50
C ASP A 415 10.73 15.94 -12.02
N ALA A 416 9.59 16.59 -11.80
CA ALA A 416 9.52 17.95 -11.27
C ALA A 416 9.90 18.04 -9.78
N ASN A 417 9.70 16.96 -9.01
CA ASN A 417 9.91 16.92 -7.57
C ASN A 417 10.94 15.85 -7.13
N PRO A 418 12.23 15.96 -7.52
CA PRO A 418 13.22 14.92 -7.24
C PRO A 418 13.53 14.71 -5.74
N THR A 419 13.12 15.63 -4.87
CA THR A 419 13.28 15.53 -3.41
C THR A 419 12.03 15.06 -2.68
N LYS A 420 10.90 14.92 -3.38
CA LYS A 420 9.63 14.45 -2.82
C LYS A 420 9.24 13.13 -3.48
N LYS A 421 8.51 12.30 -2.76
CA LYS A 421 7.90 11.08 -3.31
C LYS A 421 6.46 11.35 -3.75
N VAL A 422 5.87 10.47 -4.53
CA VAL A 422 4.48 10.60 -5.02
C VAL A 422 3.68 9.37 -4.64
N ILE A 423 2.57 9.57 -3.95
CA ILE A 423 1.55 8.54 -3.71
C ILE A 423 0.30 8.88 -4.51
N VAL A 424 -0.33 7.87 -5.14
CA VAL A 424 -1.70 8.00 -5.63
C VAL A 424 -2.64 7.61 -4.50
N GLY A 425 -2.94 8.54 -3.60
CA GLY A 425 -3.64 8.26 -2.34
C GLY A 425 -5.13 7.96 -2.52
N GLU A 426 -5.71 8.39 -3.63
CA GLU A 426 -7.07 8.02 -3.99
C GLU A 426 -7.22 7.72 -5.48
N TRP A 427 -7.87 6.61 -5.76
CA TRP A 427 -8.32 6.17 -7.08
C TRP A 427 -9.31 5.03 -6.87
N SER A 428 -10.18 4.78 -7.84
CA SER A 428 -11.15 3.68 -7.77
C SER A 428 -11.28 2.97 -9.10
N ALA A 429 -12.08 1.92 -9.16
CA ALA A 429 -12.49 1.32 -10.43
C ALA A 429 -13.75 2.01 -11.00
N GLY A 430 -14.13 3.17 -10.45
CA GLY A 430 -15.23 4.01 -10.93
C GLY A 430 -15.04 4.34 -12.40
N ASN A 431 -16.08 4.10 -13.19
CA ASN A 431 -16.05 4.28 -14.64
C ASN A 431 -17.48 4.47 -15.17
N ASN A 432 -17.58 4.92 -16.43
CA ASN A 432 -18.85 5.05 -17.16
C ASN A 432 -18.90 4.17 -18.42
N PHE A 433 -18.01 3.18 -18.55
CA PHE A 433 -18.02 2.26 -19.68
C PHE A 433 -19.04 1.13 -19.49
N GLY A 434 -19.63 0.66 -20.59
CA GLY A 434 -20.70 -0.36 -20.57
C GLY A 434 -20.25 -1.79 -20.90
N ASP A 435 -18.96 -2.04 -21.08
CA ASP A 435 -18.40 -3.34 -21.48
C ASP A 435 -17.94 -4.21 -20.30
N ASP A 436 -18.31 -3.84 -19.06
CA ASP A 436 -18.13 -4.59 -17.80
C ASP A 436 -16.69 -5.06 -17.48
N ASN A 437 -15.68 -4.53 -18.17
CA ASN A 437 -14.27 -4.90 -18.00
C ASN A 437 -13.61 -4.17 -16.81
N ILE A 438 -14.25 -4.24 -15.65
CA ILE A 438 -13.78 -3.58 -14.43
C ILE A 438 -12.47 -4.18 -13.90
N VAL A 439 -12.27 -5.49 -14.08
CA VAL A 439 -11.06 -6.20 -13.63
C VAL A 439 -9.84 -5.79 -14.46
N GLY A 440 -9.96 -5.78 -15.80
CA GLY A 440 -8.88 -5.33 -16.67
C GLY A 440 -8.51 -3.87 -16.44
N PHE A 441 -9.52 -3.01 -16.27
CA PHE A 441 -9.34 -1.61 -15.92
C PHE A 441 -8.62 -1.43 -14.57
N THR A 442 -9.05 -2.15 -13.53
CA THR A 442 -8.41 -2.11 -12.21
C THR A 442 -6.96 -2.58 -12.26
N ASN A 443 -6.66 -3.65 -13.00
CA ASN A 443 -5.30 -4.16 -13.13
C ASN A 443 -4.37 -3.18 -13.86
N ALA A 444 -4.88 -2.47 -14.88
CA ALA A 444 -4.13 -1.40 -15.54
C ALA A 444 -3.79 -0.27 -14.55
N GLN A 445 -4.76 0.14 -13.73
CA GLN A 445 -4.57 1.15 -12.69
C GLN A 445 -3.57 0.69 -11.61
N LEU A 446 -3.69 -0.52 -11.07
CA LEU A 446 -2.73 -1.09 -10.11
C LEU A 446 -1.30 -1.07 -10.66
N LYS A 447 -1.12 -1.43 -11.93
CA LYS A 447 0.18 -1.44 -12.60
C LYS A 447 0.71 -0.01 -12.79
N THR A 448 -0.08 0.88 -13.37
CA THR A 448 0.34 2.27 -13.64
C THR A 448 0.58 3.05 -12.37
N TYR A 449 -0.34 3.03 -11.41
CA TYR A 449 -0.20 3.80 -10.17
C TYR A 449 0.95 3.27 -9.30
N GLY A 450 1.30 1.99 -9.46
CA GLY A 450 2.53 1.41 -8.91
C GLY A 450 3.85 1.97 -9.47
N THR A 451 3.84 2.76 -10.56
CA THR A 451 5.03 3.48 -11.06
C THR A 451 5.28 4.79 -10.31
N GLY A 452 4.27 5.27 -9.56
CA GLY A 452 4.46 6.16 -8.43
C GLY A 452 5.34 5.52 -7.35
N ASP A 453 5.41 6.15 -6.19
CA ASP A 453 6.12 5.59 -5.04
C ASP A 453 5.19 4.79 -4.11
N GLY A 454 3.87 4.87 -4.34
CA GLY A 454 2.85 4.01 -3.74
C GLY A 454 1.43 4.39 -4.17
N PHE A 455 0.44 3.65 -3.69
CA PHE A 455 -0.98 3.96 -3.93
C PHE A 455 -1.89 3.47 -2.79
N THR A 456 -3.06 4.09 -2.68
CA THR A 456 -4.19 3.59 -1.87
C THR A 456 -5.50 3.65 -2.64
N PHE A 457 -6.19 2.51 -2.78
CA PHE A 457 -7.48 2.43 -3.46
C PHE A 457 -8.62 2.98 -2.57
N TRP A 458 -9.54 3.75 -3.14
CA TRP A 458 -10.77 4.20 -2.51
C TRP A 458 -11.93 3.29 -2.96
N ASN A 459 -12.48 2.37 -2.13
CA ASN A 459 -12.25 2.12 -0.70
C ASN A 459 -12.18 0.62 -0.37
N TRP A 460 -11.74 0.23 0.84
CA TRP A 460 -11.75 -1.18 1.28
C TRP A 460 -13.15 -1.81 1.24
N ASN A 461 -14.15 -1.06 1.69
CA ASN A 461 -15.55 -1.48 1.72
C ASN A 461 -16.46 -0.34 1.24
N GLY A 462 -17.41 -0.65 0.38
CA GLY A 462 -18.35 0.31 -0.19
C GLY A 462 -19.54 -0.38 -0.86
N ASN A 463 -20.64 0.34 -1.04
CA ASN A 463 -21.88 -0.21 -1.62
C ASN A 463 -21.81 -0.46 -3.13
N TYR A 464 -20.83 0.12 -3.83
CA TYR A 464 -20.66 -0.01 -5.27
C TYR A 464 -19.42 -0.84 -5.59
N ASN A 465 -19.57 -1.81 -6.50
CA ASN A 465 -18.50 -2.72 -6.93
C ASN A 465 -17.20 -2.00 -7.31
N ALA A 466 -17.33 -0.89 -8.03
CA ALA A 466 -16.23 -0.06 -8.49
C ALA A 466 -15.48 0.71 -7.38
N TRP A 467 -16.07 0.79 -6.19
CA TRP A 467 -15.58 1.49 -5.01
C TRP A 467 -15.36 0.53 -3.83
N ASN A 468 -15.38 -0.78 -4.09
CA ASN A 468 -15.28 -1.83 -3.09
C ASN A 468 -14.11 -2.78 -3.44
N PHE A 469 -12.99 -2.61 -2.75
CA PHE A 469 -11.80 -3.42 -3.01
C PHE A 469 -12.01 -4.91 -2.67
N GLN A 470 -12.83 -5.24 -1.66
CA GLN A 470 -13.17 -6.63 -1.36
C GLN A 470 -13.90 -7.30 -2.53
N TYR A 471 -14.82 -6.58 -3.18
CA TYR A 471 -15.46 -7.06 -4.40
C TYR A 471 -14.43 -7.31 -5.51
N LEU A 472 -13.52 -6.37 -5.75
CA LEU A 472 -12.51 -6.50 -6.81
C LEU A 472 -11.55 -7.67 -6.55
N LEU A 473 -11.16 -7.90 -5.30
CA LEU A 473 -10.37 -9.09 -4.89
C LEU A 473 -11.12 -10.40 -5.18
N ALA A 474 -12.44 -10.44 -4.98
CA ALA A 474 -13.27 -11.59 -5.30
C ALA A 474 -13.50 -11.74 -6.82
N ALA A 475 -13.55 -10.63 -7.55
CA ALA A 475 -13.70 -10.58 -9.00
C ALA A 475 -12.42 -10.99 -9.76
N GLY A 476 -11.28 -11.13 -9.07
CA GLY A 476 -10.06 -11.69 -9.65
C GLY A 476 -9.06 -10.68 -10.19
N ILE A 477 -8.96 -9.49 -9.59
CA ILE A 477 -7.82 -8.60 -9.83
C ILE A 477 -6.49 -9.29 -9.50
N ASP A 478 -5.42 -8.89 -10.19
CA ASP A 478 -4.10 -9.48 -10.04
C ASP A 478 -3.46 -9.06 -8.70
N LYS A 479 -3.52 -9.96 -7.72
CA LYS A 479 -2.96 -9.74 -6.37
C LYS A 479 -1.43 -9.66 -6.36
N SER A 480 -0.74 -10.14 -7.40
CA SER A 480 0.72 -9.98 -7.50
C SER A 480 1.11 -8.50 -7.57
N LEU A 481 0.21 -7.64 -8.05
CA LEU A 481 0.38 -6.19 -8.08
C LEU A 481 0.19 -5.53 -6.69
N LEU A 482 -0.17 -6.28 -5.65
CA LEU A 482 -0.22 -5.78 -4.27
C LEU A 482 1.02 -6.16 -3.48
N SER A 483 1.63 -7.31 -3.79
CA SER A 483 2.82 -7.82 -3.12
C SER A 483 4.10 -7.25 -3.72
N THR A 484 5.03 -6.83 -2.86
CA THR A 484 6.38 -6.39 -3.25
C THR A 484 7.43 -7.48 -3.10
N GLN A 485 7.04 -8.76 -2.87
CA GLN A 485 7.99 -9.86 -2.66
C GLN A 485 9.05 -9.98 -3.77
N ILE A 486 8.68 -9.72 -5.03
CA ILE A 486 9.63 -9.71 -6.16
C ILE A 486 10.68 -8.60 -6.01
N GLN A 487 10.29 -7.41 -5.55
CA GLN A 487 11.22 -6.30 -5.28
C GLN A 487 12.15 -6.61 -4.10
N ILE A 488 11.66 -7.29 -3.06
CA ILE A 488 12.45 -7.69 -1.89
C ILE A 488 13.50 -8.75 -2.27
N LEU A 489 13.14 -9.74 -3.08
CA LEU A 489 14.09 -10.74 -3.60
C LEU A 489 15.20 -10.08 -4.42
N LEU A 490 14.85 -9.15 -5.32
CA LEU A 490 15.83 -8.38 -6.10
C LEU A 490 16.71 -7.49 -5.21
N HIS A 491 16.13 -6.80 -4.22
CA HIS A 491 16.89 -5.97 -3.28
C HIS A 491 17.88 -6.79 -2.43
N ASN A 492 17.46 -7.97 -1.98
CA ASN A 492 18.30 -8.89 -1.20
C ASN A 492 19.37 -9.57 -2.07
N LEU A 493 19.10 -9.85 -3.35
CA LEU A 493 20.09 -10.36 -4.29
C LEU A 493 21.17 -9.30 -4.61
N LEU A 494 20.79 -8.03 -4.69
CA LEU A 494 21.71 -6.92 -5.03
C LEU A 494 22.57 -6.44 -3.85
N ARG A 495 22.22 -6.76 -2.59
CA ARG A 495 22.97 -6.37 -1.38
C ARG A 495 23.88 -7.45 -0.82
N LYS A 496 23.81 -8.69 -1.29
CA LYS A 496 24.80 -9.70 -0.91
C LYS A 496 26.14 -9.34 -1.57
N PRO A 497 27.28 -9.35 -0.84
CA PRO A 497 28.59 -9.35 -1.51
C PRO A 497 28.61 -10.51 -2.51
N PRO A 498 29.37 -10.42 -3.63
CA PRO A 498 29.40 -11.50 -4.62
C PRO A 498 29.79 -12.79 -3.93
N PHE A 499 28.80 -13.62 -3.62
CA PHE A 499 29.02 -14.96 -3.15
C PHE A 499 29.65 -15.67 -4.34
N VAL A 500 30.91 -16.06 -4.15
CA VAL A 500 31.63 -16.91 -5.08
C VAL A 500 30.78 -18.15 -5.28
N PHE A 501 30.12 -18.24 -6.44
CA PHE A 501 29.61 -19.50 -6.94
C PHE A 501 30.84 -20.41 -7.11
N THR A 502 31.12 -21.21 -6.09
CA THR A 502 31.98 -22.37 -6.28
C THR A 502 31.14 -23.33 -7.10
N LEU A 503 31.37 -23.34 -8.42
CA LEU A 503 30.84 -24.39 -9.27
C LEU A 503 31.31 -25.73 -8.67
N ILE A 504 30.38 -26.51 -8.13
CA ILE A 504 30.58 -27.95 -7.97
C ILE A 504 30.53 -28.54 -9.38
N TYR A 505 31.66 -28.46 -10.09
CA TYR A 505 31.92 -29.28 -11.26
C TYR A 505 32.66 -30.52 -10.77
N VAL A 506 31.92 -31.52 -10.29
CA VAL A 506 32.48 -32.82 -9.94
C VAL A 506 32.04 -33.84 -10.98
N ARG A 507 33.04 -34.22 -11.80
CA ARG A 507 33.19 -35.45 -12.57
C ARG A 507 32.18 -35.78 -13.68
N ALA A 508 32.54 -35.38 -14.89
CA ALA A 508 32.29 -36.18 -16.09
C ALA A 508 33.42 -36.00 -17.12
N THR A 509 34.69 -36.11 -16.70
CA THR A 509 35.85 -36.13 -17.62
C THR A 509 37.05 -36.83 -16.95
N GLU A 510 36.89 -38.10 -16.61
CA GLU A 510 38.01 -39.03 -16.45
C GLU A 510 37.54 -40.32 -17.13
N LEU A 511 37.72 -40.43 -18.45
CA LEU A 511 37.85 -41.68 -19.21
C LEU A 511 37.99 -41.40 -20.73
N GLU A 512 38.78 -40.41 -21.12
CA GLU A 512 39.28 -40.31 -22.50
C GLU A 512 40.72 -39.83 -22.45
N ASN A 513 41.65 -40.78 -22.32
CA ASN A 513 42.98 -40.76 -22.93
C ASN A 513 43.83 -41.94 -22.40
N GLU A 514 43.63 -43.15 -22.95
CA GLU A 514 44.73 -44.10 -23.13
C GLU A 514 44.55 -44.91 -24.42
N ASN A 515 45.29 -44.45 -25.44
CA ASN A 515 45.93 -45.10 -26.58
C ASN A 515 45.18 -46.03 -27.58
N PRO A 516 45.49 -45.90 -28.90
CA PRO A 516 44.93 -46.68 -29.99
C PRO A 516 45.80 -47.91 -30.31
N THR A 517 45.18 -49.04 -30.67
CA THR A 517 45.61 -50.03 -31.71
C THR A 517 44.95 -51.38 -31.44
N GLY A 518 44.16 -51.87 -32.40
CA GLY A 518 43.57 -53.21 -32.31
C GLY A 518 42.50 -53.45 -33.37
N ARG A 519 42.92 -53.71 -34.62
CA ARG A 519 42.06 -54.28 -35.65
C ARG A 519 41.35 -55.54 -35.14
N LYS A 520 40.06 -55.68 -35.44
CA LYS A 520 39.52 -56.86 -36.11
C LYS A 520 38.20 -56.53 -36.82
N GLN A 521 38.17 -56.87 -38.10
CA GLN A 521 37.00 -56.93 -38.97
C GLN A 521 35.91 -57.84 -38.37
N ILE A 522 34.66 -57.66 -38.78
CA ILE A 522 33.89 -58.64 -39.58
C ILE A 522 32.49 -58.04 -39.88
N GLU A 523 32.28 -57.80 -41.18
CA GLU A 523 31.08 -58.02 -42.01
C GLU A 523 29.68 -57.54 -41.57
N ASN A 524 29.14 -56.63 -42.40
CA ASN A 524 27.73 -56.52 -42.76
C ASN A 524 27.48 -57.50 -43.92
N PRO A 525 26.34 -58.21 -44.02
CA PRO A 525 25.28 -57.71 -44.91
C PRO A 525 23.83 -58.15 -44.53
N ASP A 526 22.86 -57.25 -44.69
CA ASP A 526 21.70 -57.41 -45.61
C ASP A 526 20.65 -56.32 -45.34
N ASN A 527 20.46 -55.37 -46.27
CA ASN A 527 19.47 -55.37 -47.38
C ASN A 527 18.04 -55.03 -46.93
N ARG A 528 17.61 -53.78 -47.20
CA ARG A 528 16.55 -53.35 -48.15
C ARG A 528 15.44 -52.71 -47.30
N GLN A 529 14.72 -51.66 -47.69
CA GLN A 529 14.41 -51.10 -48.99
C GLN A 529 13.93 -49.65 -48.79
N GLN A 530 13.82 -48.95 -49.92
CA GLN A 530 13.60 -47.53 -50.11
C GLN A 530 12.12 -47.27 -50.48
N VAL A 531 11.72 -45.99 -50.40
CA VAL A 531 10.68 -45.23 -51.14
C VAL A 531 9.18 -45.20 -50.70
N ASP A 532 8.68 -43.95 -50.70
CA ASP A 532 7.35 -43.38 -51.09
C ASP A 532 6.69 -42.59 -49.93
N GLU A 533 6.70 -41.24 -49.91
CA GLU A 533 5.89 -40.25 -50.67
C GLU A 533 4.37 -40.42 -50.54
N GLU A 534 3.75 -39.59 -49.67
CA GLU A 534 2.69 -38.62 -49.99
C GLU A 534 2.53 -37.56 -48.87
#